data_AF-A0A1Z8W4H5-F1
#
_entry.id   AF-A0A1Z8W4H5-F1
#
_cell.length_a   1.000
_cell.length_b   1.000
_cell.length_c   1.000
_cell.angle_alpha   90.00
_cell.angle_beta   90.00
_cell.angle_gamma   90.00
#
_symmetry.space_group_name_H-M   'P 1'
#
loop_
_entity.id
_entity.type
_entity.pdbx_description
1 polymer ?
#
loop_
_entity_poly.entity_id
_entity_poly.type
_entity_poly.pdbx_seq_one_letter_code
_entity_poly.pdbx_strand_id
1 'polypeptide(L)'
;MYCVIPIFKDPNLHPLHKDNGLSALWCKEISKKEPMFIIEQHPDSDKMMEDYKWLNDYTILTPDKKILNHFYKFDTVVDMNYLHWLNTGKPFENNIRNNAIDFLSNKFYNVKKLNEIVPLSKHNEYCSEVFDKINIPYEAGHPLDYYMNDFTEAFWAIEQNGVKVSDDVCDIFDMRVKKHISNGKLYSNYNLWTTTGRPSNSFGSVNFAALPPEKRKGFVAENDSLIEFDFDAYHLRLIADLVDYDF
;
A
#
# COMPACT_ATOMS: atom_id res chain seq x y z
N MET A 1 -19.52 -10.59 4.54
CA MET A 1 -18.21 -9.95 4.74
C MET A 1 -17.19 -10.78 3.99
N TYR A 2 -16.31 -10.13 3.24
CA TYR A 2 -15.27 -10.77 2.43
C TYR A 2 -13.90 -10.27 2.85
N CYS A 3 -12.90 -11.14 2.89
CA CYS A 3 -11.51 -10.69 2.85
C CYS A 3 -11.07 -10.59 1.38
N VAL A 4 -10.52 -9.45 1.00
CA VAL A 4 -10.07 -9.15 -0.35
C VAL A 4 -8.60 -8.72 -0.32
N ILE A 5 -7.78 -9.39 -1.12
CA ILE A 5 -6.34 -9.10 -1.27
C ILE A 5 -6.06 -8.84 -2.76
N PRO A 6 -5.63 -7.62 -3.13
CA PRO A 6 -5.29 -7.30 -4.50
C PRO A 6 -3.93 -7.87 -4.90
N ILE A 7 -3.89 -8.55 -6.04
CA ILE A 7 -2.66 -9.07 -6.66
C ILE A 7 -2.36 -8.23 -7.89
N PHE A 8 -1.41 -7.32 -7.76
CA PHE A 8 -0.92 -6.49 -8.88
C PHE A 8 -0.01 -7.29 -9.81
N LYS A 9 0.08 -6.90 -11.08
CA LYS A 9 0.87 -7.56 -12.12
C LYS A 9 2.36 -7.61 -11.78
N ASP A 10 2.93 -6.52 -11.26
CA ASP A 10 4.30 -6.49 -10.76
C ASP A 10 4.30 -6.08 -9.27
N PRO A 11 4.75 -6.96 -8.36
CA PRO A 11 4.78 -6.67 -6.93
C PRO A 11 5.83 -5.61 -6.56
N ASN A 12 6.78 -5.30 -7.44
CA ASN A 12 7.86 -4.33 -7.19
C ASN A 12 7.54 -2.93 -7.70
N LEU A 13 6.43 -2.77 -8.44
CA LEU A 13 6.01 -1.47 -8.96
C LEU A 13 4.89 -0.91 -8.08
N HIS A 14 4.82 0.42 -8.01
CA HIS A 14 3.75 1.07 -7.28
C HIS A 14 2.41 0.69 -7.93
N PRO A 15 1.30 0.54 -7.17
CA PRO A 15 -0.02 0.29 -7.75
C PRO A 15 -0.41 1.26 -8.88
N LEU A 16 0.00 2.53 -8.77
CA LEU A 16 -0.26 3.61 -9.74
C LEU A 16 0.81 3.73 -10.84
N HIS A 17 1.78 2.83 -10.88
CA HIS A 17 2.78 2.83 -11.94
C HIS A 17 2.11 2.46 -13.28
N LYS A 18 2.45 3.16 -14.37
CA LYS A 18 1.83 2.96 -15.71
C LYS A 18 1.94 1.54 -16.27
N ASP A 19 3.04 0.86 -15.92
CA ASP A 19 3.31 -0.53 -16.32
C ASP A 19 2.75 -1.55 -15.31
N ASN A 20 2.09 -1.10 -14.24
CA ASN A 20 1.44 -1.94 -13.25
C ASN A 20 -0.09 -1.87 -13.40
N GLY A 21 -0.77 -2.84 -12.81
CA GLY A 21 -2.22 -2.93 -12.81
C GLY A 21 -2.65 -4.16 -12.02
N LEU A 22 -3.94 -4.34 -11.82
CA LEU A 22 -4.44 -5.53 -11.15
C LEU A 22 -4.35 -6.75 -12.08
N SER A 23 -3.88 -7.88 -11.56
CA SER A 23 -3.92 -9.17 -12.24
C SER A 23 -5.11 -10.01 -11.76
N ALA A 24 -5.29 -10.10 -10.45
CA ALA A 24 -6.41 -10.80 -9.83
C ALA A 24 -6.73 -10.20 -8.44
N LEU A 25 -7.98 -10.37 -8.00
CA LEU A 25 -8.36 -10.21 -6.59
C LEU A 25 -8.53 -11.58 -5.98
N TRP A 26 -7.80 -11.86 -4.91
CA TRP A 26 -8.11 -13.00 -4.06
C TRP A 26 -9.24 -12.60 -3.11
N CYS A 27 -10.32 -13.37 -3.10
CA CYS A 27 -11.53 -13.08 -2.33
C CYS A 27 -11.93 -14.31 -1.49
N LYS A 28 -12.12 -14.13 -0.19
CA LYS A 28 -12.59 -15.18 0.70
C LYS A 28 -13.79 -14.71 1.51
N GLU A 29 -14.92 -15.34 1.33
CA GLU A 29 -16.07 -15.14 2.22
C GLU A 29 -15.75 -15.78 3.58
N ILE A 30 -15.94 -15.04 4.68
CA ILE A 30 -15.56 -15.51 6.02
C ILE A 30 -16.31 -16.80 6.42
N SER A 31 -17.54 -16.97 5.92
CA SER A 31 -18.39 -18.15 6.18
C SER A 31 -17.96 -19.39 5.39
N LYS A 32 -17.24 -19.21 4.27
CA LYS A 32 -16.89 -20.29 3.35
C LYS A 32 -15.49 -20.80 3.58
N LYS A 33 -15.30 -22.08 3.28
CA LYS A 33 -14.01 -22.74 3.42
C LYS A 33 -13.04 -22.35 2.31
N GLU A 34 -13.53 -22.26 1.07
CA GLU A 34 -12.70 -22.05 -0.11
C GLU A 34 -12.72 -20.59 -0.57
N PRO A 35 -11.55 -20.02 -0.87
CA PRO A 35 -11.46 -18.71 -1.51
C PRO A 35 -11.77 -18.82 -3.01
N MET A 36 -11.98 -17.68 -3.63
CA MET A 36 -12.16 -17.52 -5.07
C MET A 36 -11.26 -16.40 -5.59
N PHE A 37 -10.99 -16.42 -6.89
CA PHE A 37 -10.34 -15.32 -7.58
C PHE A 37 -11.35 -14.59 -8.46
N ILE A 38 -11.26 -13.25 -8.47
CA ILE A 38 -11.84 -12.40 -9.51
C ILE A 38 -10.69 -12.00 -10.42
N ILE A 39 -10.74 -12.40 -11.69
CA ILE A 39 -9.63 -12.24 -12.63
C ILE A 39 -9.84 -10.98 -13.48
N GLU A 40 -8.87 -10.07 -13.41
CA GLU A 40 -8.74 -9.00 -14.40
C GLU A 40 -7.97 -9.51 -15.62
N GLN A 41 -6.74 -9.97 -15.39
CA GLN A 41 -5.87 -10.51 -16.43
C GLN A 41 -4.81 -11.41 -15.77
N HIS A 42 -4.94 -12.73 -15.97
CA HIS A 42 -3.95 -13.71 -15.52
C HIS A 42 -3.90 -14.91 -16.48
N PRO A 43 -2.71 -15.31 -17.00
CA PRO A 43 -2.57 -16.42 -17.96
C PRO A 43 -3.11 -17.78 -17.49
N ASP A 44 -3.00 -18.09 -16.20
CA ASP A 44 -3.55 -19.31 -15.59
C ASP A 44 -5.10 -19.37 -15.51
N SER A 45 -5.82 -18.41 -16.05
CA SER A 45 -7.28 -18.42 -16.09
C SER A 45 -7.82 -18.17 -17.48
N ASP A 46 -8.88 -18.89 -17.84
CA ASP A 46 -9.67 -18.62 -19.05
C ASP A 46 -10.57 -17.39 -18.89
N LYS A 47 -10.69 -16.86 -17.67
CA LYS A 47 -11.51 -15.69 -17.34
C LYS A 47 -10.71 -14.41 -17.47
N MET A 48 -11.40 -13.31 -17.78
CA MET A 48 -10.79 -11.99 -17.94
C MET A 48 -11.82 -10.90 -17.68
N MET A 49 -11.39 -9.79 -17.07
CA MET A 49 -12.23 -8.62 -16.76
C MET A 49 -13.53 -8.99 -16.01
N GLU A 50 -13.44 -9.89 -15.04
CA GLU A 50 -14.59 -10.24 -14.20
C GLU A 50 -15.07 -9.04 -13.38
N ASP A 51 -16.39 -8.91 -13.21
CA ASP A 51 -16.93 -7.82 -12.39
C ASP A 51 -16.63 -8.05 -10.90
N TYR A 52 -16.07 -7.03 -10.27
CA TYR A 52 -15.80 -6.97 -8.83
C TYR A 52 -16.73 -6.00 -8.09
N LYS A 53 -17.58 -5.23 -8.79
CA LYS A 53 -18.41 -4.18 -8.17
C LYS A 53 -19.46 -4.72 -7.22
N TRP A 54 -19.90 -5.96 -7.41
CA TRP A 54 -20.80 -6.65 -6.47
C TRP A 54 -20.21 -6.75 -5.05
N LEU A 55 -18.90 -6.61 -4.88
CA LEU A 55 -18.27 -6.56 -3.55
C LEU A 55 -18.67 -5.30 -2.75
N ASN A 56 -19.15 -4.23 -3.39
CA ASN A 56 -19.65 -3.03 -2.69
C ASN A 56 -20.84 -3.31 -1.79
N ASP A 57 -21.64 -4.33 -2.11
CA ASP A 57 -22.78 -4.74 -1.29
C ASP A 57 -22.36 -5.41 0.04
N TYR A 58 -21.05 -5.61 0.25
CA TYR A 58 -20.50 -6.31 1.40
C TYR A 58 -19.43 -5.48 2.12
N THR A 59 -19.28 -5.74 3.42
CA THR A 59 -18.11 -5.30 4.17
C THR A 59 -16.86 -6.05 3.71
N ILE A 60 -15.84 -5.29 3.31
CA ILE A 60 -14.55 -5.79 2.86
C ILE A 60 -13.52 -5.65 3.96
N LEU A 61 -12.86 -6.76 4.30
CA LEU A 61 -11.64 -6.80 5.10
C LEU A 61 -10.45 -6.87 4.15
N THR A 62 -9.40 -6.13 4.41
CA THR A 62 -8.18 -6.21 3.60
C THR A 62 -6.95 -5.96 4.46
N PRO A 63 -5.79 -6.58 4.16
CA PRO A 63 -4.57 -6.32 4.91
C PRO A 63 -4.21 -4.83 4.94
N ASP A 64 -4.33 -4.15 3.79
CA ASP A 64 -3.97 -2.75 3.63
C ASP A 64 -5.05 -2.04 2.80
N LYS A 65 -5.84 -1.20 3.47
CA LYS A 65 -6.96 -0.47 2.85
C LYS A 65 -6.47 0.55 1.83
N LYS A 66 -5.31 1.15 2.07
CA LYS A 66 -4.74 2.17 1.18
C LYS A 66 -4.33 1.54 -0.14
N ILE A 67 -3.66 0.39 -0.10
CA ILE A 67 -3.28 -0.39 -1.29
C ILE A 67 -4.52 -0.80 -2.09
N LEU A 68 -5.57 -1.28 -1.42
CA LEU A 68 -6.83 -1.62 -2.09
C LEU A 68 -7.47 -0.40 -2.77
N ASN A 69 -7.50 0.75 -2.08
CA ASN A 69 -8.03 2.00 -2.60
C ASN A 69 -7.28 2.54 -3.83
N HIS A 70 -6.01 2.16 -4.06
CA HIS A 70 -5.31 2.52 -5.31
C HIS A 70 -5.85 1.76 -6.52
N PHE A 71 -6.39 0.56 -6.31
CA PHE A 71 -7.07 -0.19 -7.35
C PHE A 71 -8.52 0.28 -7.51
N TYR A 72 -9.31 0.17 -6.43
CA TYR A 72 -10.72 0.53 -6.42
C TYR A 72 -11.16 0.85 -4.99
N LYS A 73 -11.92 1.94 -4.84
CA LYS A 73 -12.51 2.34 -3.56
C LYS A 73 -13.86 1.65 -3.40
N PHE A 74 -13.90 0.61 -2.57
CA PHE A 74 -15.15 -0.01 -2.15
C PHE A 74 -15.84 0.80 -1.05
N ASP A 75 -17.15 0.65 -0.93
CA ASP A 75 -17.97 1.47 -0.01
C ASP A 75 -17.63 1.24 1.47
N THR A 76 -17.51 -0.03 1.89
CA THR A 76 -17.23 -0.39 3.29
C THR A 76 -15.97 -1.25 3.40
N VAL A 77 -14.83 -0.62 3.68
CA VAL A 77 -13.53 -1.30 3.82
C VAL A 77 -12.94 -1.12 5.22
N VAL A 78 -12.48 -2.22 5.80
CA VAL A 78 -11.79 -2.31 7.07
C VAL A 78 -10.34 -2.73 6.84
N ASP A 79 -9.42 -1.96 7.40
CA ASP A 79 -7.98 -2.24 7.35
C ASP A 79 -7.59 -3.18 8.50
N MET A 80 -7.14 -4.38 8.18
CA MET A 80 -6.78 -5.39 9.17
C MET A 80 -5.46 -5.07 9.88
N ASN A 81 -4.52 -4.40 9.19
CA ASN A 81 -3.29 -3.96 9.83
C ASN A 81 -3.58 -2.88 10.89
N TYR A 82 -4.56 -2.01 10.64
CA TYR A 82 -5.04 -1.06 11.65
C TYR A 82 -5.61 -1.76 12.87
N LEU A 83 -6.48 -2.77 12.69
CA LEU A 83 -7.04 -3.51 13.81
C LEU A 83 -5.96 -4.22 14.64
N HIS A 84 -4.96 -4.80 13.98
CA HIS A 84 -3.81 -5.38 14.67
C HIS A 84 -3.05 -4.33 15.49
N TRP A 85 -2.78 -3.17 14.89
CA TRP A 85 -2.07 -2.07 15.54
C TRP A 85 -2.87 -1.50 16.71
N LEU A 86 -4.18 -1.33 16.57
CA LEU A 86 -5.06 -0.86 17.64
C LEU A 86 -5.04 -1.81 18.85
N ASN A 87 -5.04 -3.12 18.60
CA ASN A 87 -5.06 -4.12 19.66
C ASN A 87 -3.69 -4.32 20.35
N THR A 88 -2.59 -4.18 19.62
CA THR A 88 -1.25 -4.56 20.10
C THR A 88 -0.29 -3.40 20.31
N GLY A 89 -0.59 -2.23 19.74
CA GLY A 89 0.31 -1.08 19.65
C GLY A 89 1.52 -1.31 18.73
N LYS A 90 1.52 -2.37 17.92
CA LYS A 90 2.66 -2.77 17.08
C LYS A 90 2.28 -2.90 15.60
N PRO A 91 3.22 -2.63 14.68
CA PRO A 91 3.01 -2.91 13.26
C PRO A 91 2.80 -4.42 13.06
N PHE A 92 1.90 -4.76 12.13
CA PHE A 92 1.76 -6.15 11.71
C PHE A 92 2.99 -6.60 10.92
N GLU A 93 3.70 -7.62 11.42
CA GLU A 93 4.84 -8.19 10.72
C GLU A 93 4.40 -9.36 9.83
N ASN A 94 4.30 -9.09 8.53
CA ASN A 94 3.99 -10.14 7.56
C ASN A 94 5.23 -11.01 7.24
N ASN A 95 5.56 -11.94 8.14
CA ASN A 95 6.66 -12.89 7.96
C ASN A 95 6.25 -14.13 7.15
N ILE A 96 5.28 -14.00 6.24
CA ILE A 96 4.84 -15.09 5.36
C ILE A 96 5.82 -15.22 4.19
N ARG A 97 6.26 -16.44 3.92
CA ARG A 97 7.17 -16.75 2.82
C ARG A 97 6.55 -17.81 1.93
N ASN A 98 6.57 -17.55 0.63
CA ASN A 98 6.23 -18.57 -0.36
C ASN A 98 7.46 -18.76 -1.26
N ASN A 99 8.07 -19.95 -1.18
CA ASN A 99 9.34 -20.23 -1.87
C ASN A 99 9.30 -19.92 -3.38
N ALA A 100 8.16 -20.14 -4.04
CA ALA A 100 8.04 -19.87 -5.48
C ALA A 100 8.01 -18.36 -5.75
N ILE A 101 7.18 -17.62 -5.02
CA ILE A 101 7.09 -16.15 -5.13
C ILE A 101 8.43 -15.51 -4.76
N ASP A 102 9.05 -15.94 -3.67
CA ASP A 102 10.34 -15.42 -3.19
C ASP A 102 11.45 -15.69 -4.20
N PHE A 103 11.55 -16.92 -4.72
CA PHE A 103 12.54 -17.27 -5.73
C PHE A 103 12.38 -16.43 -7.00
N LEU A 104 11.15 -16.33 -7.51
CA LEU A 104 10.85 -15.59 -8.73
C LEU A 104 11.11 -14.09 -8.54
N SER A 105 10.68 -13.51 -7.42
CA SER A 105 10.85 -12.08 -7.13
C SER A 105 12.32 -11.70 -6.97
N ASN A 106 13.11 -12.53 -6.28
CA ASN A 106 14.54 -12.26 -6.09
C ASN A 106 15.34 -12.43 -7.38
N LYS A 107 15.07 -13.49 -8.16
CA LYS A 107 15.85 -13.80 -9.36
C LYS A 107 15.44 -12.95 -10.56
N PHE A 108 14.15 -12.64 -10.68
CA PHE A 108 13.56 -11.98 -11.85
C PHE A 108 13.00 -10.60 -11.51
N TYR A 109 13.67 -9.87 -10.63
CA TYR A 109 13.28 -8.52 -10.20
C TYR A 109 12.96 -7.57 -11.36
N ASN A 110 13.70 -7.63 -12.48
CA ASN A 110 13.49 -6.76 -13.63
C ASN A 110 12.46 -7.28 -14.65
N VAL A 111 11.92 -8.48 -14.46
CA VAL A 111 10.89 -9.06 -15.35
C VAL A 111 9.55 -8.37 -15.09
N LYS A 112 8.93 -7.88 -16.15
CA LYS A 112 7.62 -7.25 -16.09
C LYS A 112 6.53 -8.28 -15.82
N LYS A 113 5.47 -7.86 -15.13
CA LYS A 113 4.28 -8.67 -14.87
C LYS A 113 4.59 -10.00 -14.15
N LEU A 114 5.50 -9.96 -13.19
CA LEU A 114 5.97 -11.15 -12.49
C LEU A 114 4.84 -11.98 -11.87
N ASN A 115 3.81 -11.34 -11.32
CA ASN A 115 2.69 -12.06 -10.71
C ASN A 115 1.77 -12.74 -11.73
N GLU A 116 1.81 -12.38 -13.01
CA GLU A 116 1.16 -13.14 -14.09
C GLU A 116 1.95 -14.41 -14.48
N ILE A 117 3.22 -14.50 -14.09
CA ILE A 117 4.08 -15.69 -14.30
C ILE A 117 3.94 -16.67 -13.13
N VAL A 118 3.77 -16.13 -11.91
CA VAL A 118 3.53 -16.93 -10.71
C VAL A 118 2.15 -17.60 -10.82
N PRO A 119 2.04 -18.92 -10.64
CA PRO A 119 0.75 -19.57 -10.74
C PRO A 119 -0.27 -19.11 -9.70
N LEU A 120 -1.55 -19.05 -10.08
CA LEU A 120 -2.64 -18.65 -9.16
C LEU A 120 -2.71 -19.54 -7.91
N SER A 121 -2.33 -20.82 -8.02
CA SER A 121 -2.24 -21.73 -6.88
C SER A 121 -1.24 -21.26 -5.83
N LYS A 122 -0.11 -20.66 -6.23
CA LYS A 122 0.90 -20.10 -5.32
C LYS A 122 0.46 -18.79 -4.70
N HIS A 123 -0.24 -17.95 -5.47
CA HIS A 123 -0.92 -16.79 -4.89
C HIS A 123 -1.97 -17.19 -3.86
N ASN A 124 -2.72 -18.28 -4.11
CA ASN A 124 -3.73 -18.77 -3.18
C ASN A 124 -3.11 -19.27 -1.87
N GLU A 125 -2.02 -20.03 -1.93
CA GLU A 125 -1.25 -20.46 -0.74
C GLU A 125 -0.84 -19.23 0.09
N TYR A 126 -0.20 -18.25 -0.54
CA TYR A 126 0.25 -17.03 0.12
C TYR A 126 -0.91 -16.23 0.74
N CYS A 127 -1.96 -15.93 -0.04
CA CYS A 127 -3.09 -15.13 0.42
C CYS A 127 -3.89 -15.83 1.53
N SER A 128 -3.99 -17.16 1.48
CA SER A 128 -4.65 -17.94 2.54
C SER A 128 -3.86 -17.85 3.85
N GLU A 129 -2.53 -17.98 3.81
CA GLU A 129 -1.70 -17.78 5.00
C GLU A 129 -1.80 -16.35 5.55
N VAL A 130 -1.87 -15.35 4.66
CA VAL A 130 -2.06 -13.94 5.06
C VAL A 130 -3.37 -13.79 5.79
N PHE A 131 -4.46 -14.28 5.21
CA PHE A 131 -5.78 -14.29 5.83
C PHE A 131 -5.76 -14.95 7.21
N ASP A 132 -5.17 -16.13 7.34
CA ASP A 132 -5.16 -16.87 8.61
C ASP A 132 -4.40 -16.12 9.71
N LYS A 133 -3.37 -15.32 9.37
CA LYS A 133 -2.64 -14.49 10.35
C LYS A 133 -3.35 -13.20 10.74
N ILE A 134 -4.12 -12.61 9.83
CA ILE A 134 -4.76 -11.29 10.03
C ILE A 134 -6.24 -11.37 10.38
N ASN A 135 -6.84 -12.57 10.44
CA ASN A 135 -8.26 -12.75 10.71
C ASN A 135 -8.62 -12.38 12.17
N ILE A 136 -8.65 -11.08 12.43
CA ILE A 136 -9.00 -10.46 13.71
C ILE A 136 -10.51 -10.15 13.67
N PRO A 137 -11.28 -10.52 14.71
CA PRO A 137 -12.69 -10.13 14.79
C PRO A 137 -12.83 -8.61 14.72
N TYR A 138 -13.68 -8.13 13.83
CA TYR A 138 -14.04 -6.72 13.72
C TYR A 138 -15.48 -6.51 14.18
N GLU A 139 -15.65 -5.60 15.14
CA GLU A 139 -16.95 -5.07 15.54
C GLU A 139 -17.11 -3.66 14.96
N ALA A 140 -18.15 -3.46 14.15
CA ALA A 140 -18.36 -2.18 13.47
C ALA A 140 -18.80 -1.08 14.45
N GLY A 141 -18.34 0.15 14.19
CA GLY A 141 -18.75 1.33 14.96
C GLY A 141 -17.87 1.60 16.16
N HIS A 142 -16.61 1.18 16.11
CA HIS A 142 -15.65 1.51 17.16
C HIS A 142 -15.36 3.02 17.11
N PRO A 143 -15.32 3.74 18.25
CA PRO A 143 -15.14 5.20 18.26
C PRO A 143 -13.87 5.70 17.55
N LEU A 144 -12.86 4.85 17.40
CA LEU A 144 -11.60 5.17 16.73
C LEU A 144 -11.59 4.80 15.23
N ASP A 145 -12.69 4.31 14.66
CA ASP A 145 -12.75 3.97 13.23
C ASP A 145 -12.46 5.18 12.32
N TYR A 146 -12.70 6.41 12.80
CA TYR A 146 -12.34 7.63 12.07
C TYR A 146 -10.84 7.71 11.79
N TYR A 147 -9.99 7.24 12.73
CA TYR A 147 -8.54 7.30 12.59
C TYR A 147 -8.07 6.48 11.40
N MET A 148 -8.62 5.27 11.24
CA MET A 148 -8.38 4.44 10.06
C MET A 148 -8.83 5.15 8.78
N ASN A 149 -10.06 5.68 8.75
CA ASN A 149 -10.65 6.24 7.53
C ASN A 149 -9.95 7.53 7.08
N ASP A 150 -9.77 8.49 7.98
CA ASP A 150 -9.24 9.81 7.66
C ASP A 150 -7.77 9.74 7.28
N PHE A 151 -6.96 8.98 8.03
CA PHE A 151 -5.54 8.81 7.70
C PHE A 151 -5.37 8.06 6.39
N THR A 152 -6.06 6.93 6.21
CA THR A 152 -5.97 6.18 4.96
C THR A 152 -6.38 7.04 3.76
N GLU A 153 -7.45 7.83 3.88
CA GLU A 153 -7.90 8.72 2.80
C GLU A 153 -6.88 9.83 2.49
N ALA A 154 -6.36 10.50 3.53
CA ALA A 154 -5.37 11.57 3.36
C ALA A 154 -4.09 11.06 2.68
N PHE A 155 -3.51 9.96 3.18
CA PHE A 155 -2.27 9.42 2.62
C PHE A 155 -2.47 8.75 1.26
N TRP A 156 -3.62 8.12 1.03
CA TRP A 156 -4.00 7.66 -0.31
C TRP A 156 -4.03 8.84 -1.30
N ALA A 157 -4.64 9.97 -0.94
CA ALA A 157 -4.72 11.14 -1.81
C ALA A 157 -3.33 11.75 -2.11
N ILE A 158 -2.42 11.75 -1.14
CA ILE A 158 -1.02 12.16 -1.36
C ILE A 158 -0.35 11.25 -2.39
N GLU A 159 -0.48 9.93 -2.22
CA GLU A 159 0.13 8.93 -3.11
C GLU A 159 -0.45 8.97 -4.53
N GLN A 160 -1.73 9.32 -4.70
CA GLN A 160 -2.36 9.44 -6.03
C GLN A 160 -1.64 10.41 -6.97
N ASN A 161 -1.08 11.50 -6.43
CA ASN A 161 -0.47 12.53 -7.26
C ASN A 161 0.94 12.17 -7.74
N GLY A 162 1.69 11.42 -6.93
CA GLY A 162 3.13 11.23 -7.08
C GLY A 162 3.91 12.54 -6.99
N VAL A 163 5.23 12.45 -7.08
CA VAL A 163 6.14 13.61 -7.10
C VAL A 163 6.92 13.59 -8.41
N LYS A 164 6.87 14.69 -9.16
CA LYS A 164 7.63 14.83 -10.40
C LYS A 164 9.13 14.86 -10.11
N VAL A 165 9.88 14.18 -10.96
CA VAL A 165 11.34 14.08 -10.85
C VAL A 165 12.04 14.76 -12.01
N SER A 166 13.27 15.18 -11.77
CA SER A 166 14.16 15.75 -12.79
C SER A 166 14.68 14.67 -13.75
N ASP A 167 15.19 15.09 -14.91
CA ASP A 167 15.75 14.18 -15.91
C ASP A 167 17.01 13.47 -15.42
N ASP A 168 17.79 14.11 -14.54
CA ASP A 168 19.01 13.60 -13.90
C ASP A 168 18.75 12.83 -12.60
N VAL A 169 17.49 12.49 -12.28
CA VAL A 169 17.13 11.80 -11.02
C VAL A 169 17.88 10.48 -10.81
N CYS A 170 18.22 9.77 -11.90
CA CYS A 170 18.99 8.53 -11.82
C CYS A 170 20.44 8.76 -11.38
N ASP A 171 21.01 9.92 -11.70
CA ASP A 171 22.36 10.32 -11.28
C ASP A 171 22.37 10.82 -9.83
N ILE A 172 21.28 11.46 -9.38
CA ILE A 172 21.10 11.95 -8.01
C ILE A 172 20.86 10.82 -7.01
N PHE A 173 20.08 9.81 -7.40
CA PHE A 173 19.76 8.67 -6.55
C PHE A 173 20.61 7.45 -6.90
N ASP A 174 20.11 6.60 -7.80
CA ASP A 174 20.75 5.40 -8.33
C ASP A 174 19.94 4.91 -9.53
N MET A 175 20.57 4.17 -10.44
CA MET A 175 19.93 3.63 -11.64
C MET A 175 18.75 2.69 -11.33
N ARG A 176 18.67 2.09 -10.13
CA ARG A 176 17.52 1.29 -9.69
C ARG A 176 16.22 2.09 -9.66
N VAL A 177 16.29 3.39 -9.37
CA VAL A 177 15.10 4.26 -9.33
C VAL A 177 14.40 4.31 -10.68
N LYS A 178 15.14 4.12 -11.78
CA LYS A 178 14.60 4.13 -13.14
C LYS A 178 13.43 3.17 -13.35
N LYS A 179 13.43 2.00 -12.70
CA LYS A 179 12.32 1.03 -12.80
C LYS A 179 11.02 1.59 -12.23
N HIS A 180 11.11 2.49 -11.25
CA HIS A 180 9.97 3.01 -10.50
C HIS A 180 9.43 4.34 -11.04
N ILE A 181 10.08 4.94 -12.03
CA ILE A 181 9.63 6.19 -12.66
C ILE A 181 8.45 5.90 -13.60
N SER A 182 7.29 6.46 -13.28
CA SER A 182 6.09 6.39 -14.09
C SER A 182 5.66 7.78 -14.50
N ASN A 183 5.60 8.04 -15.81
CA ASN A 183 5.22 9.33 -16.40
C ASN A 183 6.00 10.53 -15.82
N GLY A 184 7.31 10.36 -15.60
CA GLY A 184 8.16 11.41 -15.02
C GLY A 184 7.93 11.65 -13.53
N LYS A 185 7.25 10.72 -12.84
CA LYS A 185 6.96 10.80 -11.40
C LYS A 185 7.48 9.57 -10.66
N LEU A 186 7.81 9.78 -9.39
CA LEU A 186 7.95 8.72 -8.40
C LEU A 186 6.77 8.77 -7.44
N TYR A 187 6.35 7.60 -6.98
CA TYR A 187 5.24 7.45 -6.06
C TYR A 187 5.77 7.07 -4.69
N SER A 188 5.26 7.73 -3.65
CA SER A 188 5.50 7.39 -2.25
C SER A 188 4.70 6.17 -1.83
N ASN A 189 5.10 5.52 -0.73
CA ASN A 189 4.29 4.49 -0.07
C ASN A 189 4.43 4.66 1.45
N TYR A 190 3.40 5.25 2.06
CA TYR A 190 3.26 5.48 3.48
C TYR A 190 2.79 4.21 4.21
N ASN A 191 3.62 3.67 5.10
CA ASN A 191 3.18 2.75 6.14
C ASN A 191 2.65 3.55 7.33
N LEU A 192 1.35 3.46 7.58
CA LEU A 192 0.63 4.27 8.56
C LEU A 192 0.80 3.74 10.00
N TRP A 193 0.85 2.42 10.15
CA TRP A 193 0.67 1.76 11.44
C TRP A 193 2.02 1.39 12.06
N THR A 194 2.80 2.40 12.45
CA THR A 194 4.12 2.20 13.07
C THR A 194 4.07 2.20 14.60
N THR A 195 5.12 1.69 15.26
CA THR A 195 5.21 1.63 16.74
C THR A 195 5.07 3.00 17.43
N THR A 196 5.47 4.08 16.74
CA THR A 196 5.37 5.45 17.30
C THR A 196 4.12 6.19 16.85
N GLY A 197 3.28 5.56 16.03
CA GLY A 197 2.15 6.20 15.33
C GLY A 197 2.56 7.16 14.21
N ARG A 198 3.86 7.45 14.02
CA ARG A 198 4.34 8.30 12.92
C ARG A 198 4.40 7.50 11.62
N PRO A 199 3.72 7.93 10.55
CA PRO A 199 3.82 7.26 9.26
C PRO A 199 5.26 7.28 8.72
N SER A 200 5.71 6.15 8.18
CA SER A 200 6.99 6.07 7.47
C SER A 200 6.74 6.01 5.98
N ASN A 201 7.56 6.68 5.16
CA ASN A 201 7.34 6.75 3.71
C ASN A 201 8.58 6.30 2.93
N SER A 202 8.46 5.17 2.23
CA SER A 202 9.50 4.72 1.32
C SER A 202 8.94 3.87 0.18
N PHE A 203 9.49 4.05 -1.02
CA PHE A 203 9.17 3.20 -2.16
C PHE A 203 10.32 3.21 -3.18
N GLY A 204 10.56 2.08 -3.84
CA GLY A 204 11.49 2.02 -4.97
C GLY A 204 12.92 2.49 -4.67
N SER A 205 13.43 2.18 -3.48
CA SER A 205 14.74 2.65 -2.97
C SER A 205 14.83 4.14 -2.62
N VAL A 206 13.70 4.85 -2.58
CA VAL A 206 13.61 6.25 -2.13
C VAL A 206 12.88 6.31 -0.80
N ASN A 207 13.51 6.94 0.20
CA ASN A 207 12.86 7.30 1.46
C ASN A 207 12.46 8.78 1.40
N PHE A 208 11.18 9.05 1.17
CA PHE A 208 10.65 10.39 1.01
C PHE A 208 10.56 11.15 2.34
N ALA A 209 10.45 10.43 3.46
CA ALA A 209 10.40 11.04 4.80
C ALA A 209 11.79 11.51 5.29
N ALA A 210 12.87 10.98 4.73
CA ALA A 210 14.24 11.26 5.15
C ALA A 210 15.14 11.51 3.94
N LEU A 211 14.90 12.62 3.23
CA LEU A 211 15.69 13.04 2.07
C LEU A 211 16.88 13.93 2.47
N PRO A 212 18.12 13.49 2.19
CA PRO A 212 19.29 14.35 2.28
C PRO A 212 19.19 15.57 1.34
N PRO A 213 19.78 16.73 1.68
CA PRO A 213 19.69 17.95 0.87
C PRO A 213 20.08 17.77 -0.60
N GLU A 214 21.09 16.95 -0.89
CA GLU A 214 21.56 16.66 -2.24
C GLU A 214 20.52 15.90 -3.08
N LYS A 215 19.75 15.01 -2.44
CA LYS A 215 18.73 14.20 -3.10
C LYS A 215 17.43 14.96 -3.36
N ARG A 216 17.16 16.03 -2.60
CA ARG A 216 15.98 16.88 -2.78
C ARG A 216 15.94 17.55 -4.16
N LYS A 217 17.11 17.81 -4.76
CA LYS A 217 17.22 18.39 -6.11
C LYS A 217 16.62 17.53 -7.21
N GLY A 218 16.45 16.22 -6.95
CA GLY A 218 15.83 15.30 -7.91
C GLY A 218 14.32 15.45 -8.02
N PHE A 219 13.69 16.26 -7.16
CA PHE A 219 12.25 16.54 -7.20
C PHE A 219 12.01 17.97 -7.69
N VAL A 220 11.10 18.11 -8.65
CA VAL A 220 10.83 19.38 -9.31
C VAL A 220 9.34 19.66 -9.33
N ALA A 221 8.97 20.93 -9.44
CA ALA A 221 7.57 21.31 -9.59
C ALA A 221 6.99 20.73 -10.88
N GLU A 222 5.79 20.15 -10.78
CA GLU A 222 5.03 19.74 -11.97
C GLU A 222 4.46 20.94 -12.71
N ASN A 223 3.92 21.88 -11.94
CA ASN A 223 3.41 23.16 -12.38
C ASN A 223 4.49 24.23 -12.14
N ASP A 224 4.23 25.18 -11.23
CA ASP A 224 5.06 26.39 -11.09
C ASP A 224 6.04 26.35 -9.91
N SER A 225 5.65 25.80 -8.77
CA SER A 225 6.46 25.87 -7.54
C SER A 225 6.18 24.70 -6.59
N LEU A 226 7.18 24.37 -5.77
CA LEU A 226 7.04 23.49 -4.61
C LEU A 226 6.89 24.35 -3.35
N ILE A 227 5.93 24.02 -2.51
CA ILE A 227 5.66 24.73 -1.25
C ILE A 227 5.84 23.72 -0.11
N GLU A 228 6.70 24.08 0.83
CA GLU A 228 6.97 23.29 2.04
C GLU A 228 6.34 23.97 3.24
N PHE A 229 5.64 23.19 4.07
CA PHE A 229 5.10 23.62 5.35
C PHE A 229 5.77 22.79 6.44
N ASP A 230 6.26 23.47 7.48
CA ASP A 230 6.84 22.84 8.66
C ASP A 230 6.27 23.49 9.93
N PHE A 231 6.07 22.68 10.97
CA PHE A 231 5.53 23.14 12.24
C PHE A 231 6.68 23.57 13.16
N ASP A 232 6.75 24.87 13.44
CA ASP A 232 7.72 25.40 14.39
C ASP A 232 7.51 24.81 15.79
N ALA A 233 8.58 24.25 16.34
CA ALA A 233 8.64 23.71 17.70
C ALA A 233 7.50 22.73 18.05
N TYR A 234 7.02 21.92 17.09
CA TYR A 234 5.85 21.05 17.25
C TYR A 234 5.87 20.22 18.54
N HIS A 235 6.97 19.51 18.82
CA HIS A 235 7.05 18.67 20.03
C HIS A 235 7.09 19.49 21.31
N LEU A 236 7.72 20.66 21.32
CA LEU A 236 7.76 21.52 22.51
C LEU A 236 6.39 22.10 22.82
N ARG A 237 5.65 22.51 21.78
CA ARG A 237 4.28 23.01 21.92
C ARG A 237 3.33 21.92 22.45
N LEU A 238 3.45 20.69 21.93
CA LEU A 238 2.68 19.55 22.45
C LEU A 238 3.03 19.22 23.91
N ILE A 239 4.31 19.23 24.27
CA ILE A 239 4.73 18.96 25.65
C ILE A 239 4.21 20.04 26.59
N ALA A 240 4.30 21.30 26.19
CA ALA A 240 3.77 22.43 26.96
C ALA A 240 2.27 22.29 27.21
N ASP A 241 1.49 21.98 26.17
CA ASP A 241 0.05 21.71 26.29
C ASP A 241 -0.24 20.54 27.26
N LEU A 242 0.51 19.45 27.17
CA LEU A 242 0.36 18.28 28.06
C LEU A 242 0.69 18.58 29.53
N VAL A 243 1.48 19.61 29.82
CA VAL A 243 1.83 20.03 31.19
C VAL A 243 1.17 21.34 31.61
N ASP A 244 0.19 21.82 30.83
CA ASP A 244 -0.56 23.06 31.06
C ASP A 244 0.37 24.29 31.19
N TYR A 245 1.40 24.36 30.34
CA TYR A 245 2.34 25.47 30.27
C TYR A 245 1.93 26.48 29.19
N ASP A 246 1.53 27.67 29.62
CA ASP A 246 1.26 28.82 28.74
C ASP A 246 2.56 29.52 28.31
N PHE A 247 2.67 29.80 27.00
CA PHE A 247 3.78 30.54 26.38
C PHE A 247 3.57 32.06 26.34
#